data_AF-A0A933VVF3-F1
#
_entry.id   AF-A0A933VVF3-F1
#
_cell.length_a   1.000
_cell.length_b   1.000
_cell.length_c   1.000
_cell.angle_alpha   90.00
_cell.angle_beta   90.00
_cell.angle_gamma   90.00
#
_symmetry.space_group_name_H-M   'P 1'
#
loop_
_entity.id
_entity.type
_entity.pdbx_description
1 polymer ?
#
loop_
_entity_poly.entity_id
_entity_poly.type
_entity_poly.pdbx_seq_one_letter_code
_entity_poly.pdbx_strand_id
1 'polypeptide(L)'
;MSRCLHADVIRLIGGEPLLNPEINSFLAIAKESGIADRLMVTTNGLLLHSMNADFWKLVDCVLVNLYPGIRLKESIDEFKLRAKMFGARLCVRDQCAFRISLVTSPHPNDWITDMIFRTCKNAHVFQCHMVHEGKLYKCAVPPFLPEYLLKLGINGYDPNRDAFNFREAKDLLEALKRFLLSPATMDSCRFCLGYVGKPQPHHQLEPKLIAEPALQQVTRSGNLDHYVFIRECAHYYWSQALAGWKGRRSRQSERSL
;
A
#
# COMPACT_ATOMS: atom_id res chain seq x y z
N MET A 1 -23.20 3.28 -6.93
CA MET A 1 -23.05 1.84 -6.61
C MET A 1 -21.98 1.22 -7.49
N SER A 2 -21.01 0.52 -6.89
CA SER A 2 -19.99 -0.25 -7.59
C SER A 2 -20.56 -1.49 -8.28
N ARG A 3 -20.22 -1.72 -9.56
CA ARG A 3 -20.69 -2.89 -10.33
C ARG A 3 -19.69 -4.05 -10.38
N CYS A 4 -18.38 -3.77 -10.39
CA CYS A 4 -17.34 -4.78 -10.62
C CYS A 4 -16.40 -4.98 -9.42
N LEU A 5 -16.16 -3.94 -8.64
CA LEU A 5 -15.30 -3.97 -7.45
C LEU A 5 -15.93 -3.12 -6.36
N HIS A 6 -16.18 -3.72 -5.20
CA HIS A 6 -16.49 -3.02 -3.97
C HIS A 6 -15.31 -3.18 -3.00
N ALA A 7 -14.95 -2.12 -2.30
CA ALA A 7 -13.84 -2.12 -1.36
C ALA A 7 -14.30 -1.87 0.07
N ASP A 8 -13.65 -2.46 1.06
CA ASP A 8 -14.02 -2.21 2.46
C ASP A 8 -13.71 -0.77 2.92
N VAL A 9 -12.68 -0.16 2.30
CA VAL A 9 -12.15 1.16 2.66
C VAL A 9 -11.56 1.84 1.43
N ILE A 10 -11.92 3.10 1.19
CA ILE A 10 -11.05 4.05 0.46
C ILE A 10 -10.19 4.78 1.48
N ARG A 11 -8.88 4.80 1.24
CA ARG A 11 -7.93 5.52 2.08
C ARG A 11 -7.30 6.67 1.32
N LEU A 12 -7.44 7.89 1.83
CA LEU A 12 -6.62 9.02 1.43
C LEU A 12 -5.30 8.98 2.21
N ILE A 13 -4.22 8.87 1.46
CA ILE A 13 -2.84 8.79 1.93
C ILE A 13 -1.93 9.49 0.91
N GLY A 14 -0.75 9.92 1.32
CA GLY A 14 0.23 10.61 0.48
C GLY A 14 1.42 11.03 1.33
N GLY A 15 2.02 12.19 1.02
CA GLY A 15 2.96 12.84 1.92
C GLY A 15 2.28 13.17 3.26
N GLU A 16 1.53 14.27 3.31
CA GLU A 16 0.61 14.56 4.41
C GLU A 16 -0.73 15.04 3.81
N PRO A 17 -1.80 14.25 3.87
CA PRO A 17 -3.05 14.59 3.20
C PRO A 17 -3.69 15.87 3.74
N LEU A 18 -3.51 16.20 5.02
CA LEU A 18 -4.11 17.39 5.62
C LEU A 18 -3.44 18.71 5.16
N LEU A 19 -2.36 18.65 4.38
CA LEU A 19 -1.80 19.82 3.68
C LEU A 19 -2.63 20.22 2.46
N ASN A 20 -3.47 19.33 1.93
CA ASN A 20 -4.27 19.63 0.75
C ASN A 20 -5.54 20.41 1.16
N PRO A 21 -5.70 21.69 0.74
CA PRO A 21 -6.87 22.48 1.10
C PRO A 21 -8.19 21.92 0.54
N GLU A 22 -8.12 21.06 -0.48
CA GLU A 22 -9.27 20.46 -1.13
C GLU A 22 -9.61 19.05 -0.59
N ILE A 23 -9.03 18.63 0.55
CA ILE A 23 -9.26 17.29 1.11
C ILE A 23 -10.75 16.95 1.30
N ASN A 24 -11.56 17.93 1.70
CA ASN A 24 -13.01 17.73 1.87
C ASN A 24 -13.70 17.41 0.53
N SER A 25 -13.27 18.04 -0.57
CA SER A 25 -13.78 17.77 -1.91
C SER A 25 -13.46 16.33 -2.34
N PHE A 26 -12.23 15.86 -2.08
CA PHE A 26 -11.85 14.47 -2.37
C PHE A 26 -12.64 13.46 -1.54
N LEU A 27 -12.88 13.75 -0.25
CA LEU A 27 -13.69 12.90 0.61
C LEU A 27 -15.15 12.86 0.15
N ALA A 28 -15.72 14.00 -0.27
CA ALA A 28 -17.08 14.06 -0.81
C ALA A 28 -17.20 13.20 -2.08
N ILE A 29 -16.28 13.36 -3.05
CA ILE A 29 -16.25 12.56 -4.27
C ILE A 29 -16.11 11.06 -3.95
N ALA A 30 -15.22 10.71 -3.01
CA ALA A 30 -15.03 9.33 -2.57
C ALA A 30 -16.32 8.75 -1.98
N LYS A 31 -17.04 9.52 -1.15
CA LYS A 31 -18.32 9.12 -0.56
C LYS A 31 -19.39 8.92 -1.63
N GLU A 32 -19.54 9.89 -2.53
CA GLU A 32 -20.52 9.88 -3.62
C GLU A 32 -20.31 8.73 -4.60
N SER A 33 -19.06 8.30 -4.80
CA SER A 33 -18.74 7.17 -5.67
C SER A 33 -19.44 5.87 -5.23
N GLY A 34 -19.65 5.68 -3.92
CA GLY A 34 -20.22 4.46 -3.34
C GLY A 34 -19.43 3.19 -3.68
N ILE A 35 -18.11 3.32 -3.91
CA ILE A 35 -17.22 2.19 -4.22
C ILE A 35 -16.70 1.50 -2.95
N ALA A 36 -16.84 2.12 -1.78
CA ALA A 36 -16.42 1.55 -0.52
C ALA A 36 -17.37 1.80 0.64
N ASP A 37 -17.34 0.91 1.62
CA ASP A 37 -18.13 1.01 2.86
C ASP A 37 -17.68 2.16 3.76
N ARG A 38 -16.39 2.51 3.72
CA ARG A 38 -15.77 3.47 4.64
C ARG A 38 -14.72 4.34 3.97
N LEU A 39 -14.61 5.57 4.45
CA LEU A 39 -13.56 6.53 4.12
C LEU A 39 -12.56 6.66 5.27
N MET A 40 -11.28 6.51 4.95
CA MET A 40 -10.20 6.65 5.91
C MET A 40 -9.19 7.71 5.47
N VAL A 41 -8.71 8.52 6.41
CA VAL A 41 -7.56 9.41 6.22
C VAL A 41 -6.40 8.94 7.09
N THR A 42 -5.21 8.76 6.51
CA THR A 42 -3.98 8.50 7.28
C THR A 42 -3.16 9.79 7.38
N THR A 43 -2.88 10.27 8.59
CA THR A 43 -2.14 11.51 8.84
C THR A 43 -1.05 11.32 9.90
N ASN A 44 -0.05 12.20 9.92
CA ASN A 44 0.90 12.33 11.03
C ASN A 44 0.29 13.04 12.27
N GLY A 45 -0.90 13.63 12.13
CA GLY A 45 -1.66 14.27 13.22
C GLY A 45 -1.30 15.74 13.48
N LEU A 46 -0.22 16.28 12.91
CA LEU A 46 0.25 17.64 13.17
C LEU A 46 -0.80 18.71 12.81
N LEU A 47 -1.55 18.48 11.73
CA LEU A 47 -2.57 19.39 11.20
C LEU A 47 -4.01 18.97 11.57
N LEU A 48 -4.17 17.93 12.39
CA LEU A 48 -5.51 17.43 12.72
C LEU A 48 -6.33 18.44 13.56
N HIS A 49 -5.64 19.31 14.30
CA HIS A 49 -6.24 20.40 15.07
C HIS A 49 -6.92 21.47 14.21
N SER A 50 -6.48 21.65 12.95
CA SER A 50 -7.06 22.64 12.05
C SER A 50 -8.24 22.09 11.24
N MET A 51 -8.58 20.80 11.40
CA MET A 51 -9.68 20.18 10.66
C MET A 51 -11.04 20.57 11.25
N ASN A 52 -11.89 21.14 10.38
CA ASN A 52 -13.21 21.64 10.73
C ASN A 52 -14.27 20.52 10.80
N ALA A 53 -15.50 20.88 11.18
CA ALA A 53 -16.62 19.94 11.29
C ALA A 53 -16.93 19.21 9.97
N ASP A 54 -16.71 19.84 8.82
CA ASP A 54 -17.03 19.24 7.53
C ASP A 54 -16.08 18.07 7.22
N PHE A 55 -14.80 18.20 7.55
CA PHE A 55 -13.87 17.07 7.49
C PHE A 55 -14.37 15.90 8.34
N TRP A 56 -14.73 16.15 9.60
CA TRP A 56 -15.14 15.10 10.53
C TRP A 56 -16.46 14.42 10.19
N LYS A 57 -17.40 15.13 9.52
CA LYS A 57 -18.64 14.55 9.00
C LYS A 57 -18.43 13.65 7.77
N LEU A 58 -17.34 13.88 7.04
CA LEU A 58 -17.05 13.16 5.80
C LEU A 58 -16.26 11.87 6.03
N VAL A 59 -15.33 11.86 6.98
CA VAL A 59 -14.49 10.69 7.28
C VAL A 59 -15.19 9.69 8.21
N ASP A 60 -15.04 8.40 7.95
CA ASP A 60 -15.48 7.35 8.88
C ASP A 60 -14.37 6.97 9.86
N CYS A 61 -13.11 7.07 9.41
CA CYS A 61 -11.95 6.78 10.23
C CYS A 61 -10.76 7.70 9.95
N VAL A 62 -10.07 8.09 11.01
CA VAL A 62 -8.76 8.78 10.93
C VAL A 62 -7.73 7.89 11.58
N LEU A 63 -6.71 7.49 10.82
CA LEU A 63 -5.53 6.79 11.32
C LEU A 63 -4.40 7.78 11.52
N VAL A 64 -4.00 8.00 12.77
CA VAL A 64 -2.84 8.82 13.13
C VAL A 64 -1.63 7.92 13.31
N ASN A 65 -0.61 8.08 12.47
CA ASN A 65 0.69 7.48 12.67
C ASN A 65 1.57 8.47 13.45
N LEU A 66 1.83 8.19 14.72
CA LEU A 66 2.68 9.00 15.56
C LEU A 66 4.14 8.64 15.35
N TYR A 67 4.90 9.57 14.77
CA TYR A 67 6.33 9.42 14.60
C TYR A 67 7.09 9.89 15.86
N PRO A 68 8.23 9.26 16.19
CA PRO A 68 9.10 9.70 17.28
C PRO A 68 9.41 11.21 17.22
N GLY A 69 9.29 11.90 18.35
CA GLY A 69 9.66 13.31 18.50
C GLY A 69 8.58 14.32 18.08
N ILE A 70 7.43 13.88 17.55
CA ILE A 70 6.32 14.77 17.21
C ILE A 70 5.65 15.34 18.47
N ARG A 71 5.36 16.65 18.44
CA ARG A 71 4.51 17.33 19.42
C ARG A 71 3.24 17.80 18.74
N LEU A 72 2.11 17.25 19.18
CA LEU A 72 0.78 17.64 18.69
C LEU A 72 0.34 18.94 19.37
N LYS A 73 -0.47 19.74 18.67
CA LYS A 73 -1.05 20.98 19.25
C LYS A 73 -2.22 20.70 20.18
N GLU A 74 -2.88 19.58 20.00
CA GLU A 74 -3.99 19.07 20.82
C GLU A 74 -3.68 17.64 21.23
N SER A 75 -4.25 17.20 22.34
CA SER A 75 -4.11 15.84 22.84
C SER A 75 -4.83 14.83 21.93
N ILE A 76 -4.35 13.59 21.96
CA ILE A 76 -5.03 12.49 21.27
C ILE A 76 -6.46 12.29 21.77
N ASP A 77 -6.73 12.54 23.06
CA ASP A 77 -8.07 12.34 23.63
C ASP A 77 -9.05 13.42 23.17
N GLU A 78 -8.60 14.66 22.95
CA GLU A 78 -9.41 15.70 22.29
C GLU A 78 -9.77 15.29 20.86
N PHE A 79 -8.83 14.73 20.09
CA PHE A 79 -9.12 14.20 18.76
C PHE A 79 -10.09 13.03 18.79
N LYS A 80 -9.98 12.12 19.77
CA LYS A 80 -10.93 11.00 19.94
C LYS A 80 -12.33 11.51 20.26
N LEU A 81 -12.44 12.51 21.12
CA LEU A 81 -13.72 13.13 21.47
C LEU A 81 -14.35 13.77 20.23
N ARG A 82 -13.57 14.57 19.48
CA ARG A 82 -14.03 15.21 18.24
C ARG A 82 -14.47 14.17 17.21
N ALA A 83 -13.70 13.11 16.98
CA ALA A 83 -14.07 12.03 16.09
C ALA A 83 -15.43 11.40 16.50
N LYS A 84 -15.57 11.06 17.79
CA LYS A 84 -16.80 10.47 18.34
C LYS A 84 -18.01 11.40 18.18
N MET A 85 -17.84 12.71 18.37
CA MET A 85 -18.93 13.69 18.20
C MET A 85 -19.53 13.67 16.79
N PHE A 86 -18.73 13.36 15.77
CA PHE A 86 -19.17 13.30 14.37
C PHE A 86 -19.42 11.87 13.87
N GLY A 87 -19.36 10.86 14.75
CA GLY A 87 -19.55 9.45 14.37
C GLY A 87 -18.34 8.81 13.68
N ALA A 88 -17.19 9.49 13.65
CA ALA A 88 -15.93 8.97 13.13
C ALA A 88 -15.13 8.21 14.20
N ARG A 89 -14.23 7.32 13.75
CA ARG A 89 -13.28 6.62 14.63
C ARG A 89 -11.87 7.16 14.48
N LEU A 90 -11.24 7.56 15.58
CA LEU A 90 -9.80 7.81 15.62
C LEU A 90 -9.03 6.55 16.02
N CYS A 91 -8.06 6.15 15.21
CA CYS A 91 -7.08 5.12 15.51
C CYS A 91 -5.69 5.73 15.58
N VAL A 92 -4.90 5.33 16.56
CA VAL A 92 -3.53 5.83 16.76
C VAL A 92 -2.56 4.66 16.70
N ARG A 93 -1.45 4.85 16.00
CA ARG A 93 -0.35 3.88 15.92
C ARG A 93 0.97 4.58 16.15
N ASP A 94 1.74 4.09 17.10
CA ASP A 94 3.14 4.49 17.24
C ASP A 94 3.94 3.87 16.09
N GLN A 95 4.54 4.73 15.27
CA GLN A 95 5.29 4.33 14.09
C GLN A 95 6.78 4.60 14.31
N CYS A 96 7.40 3.74 15.12
CA CYS A 96 8.80 3.89 15.54
C CYS A 96 9.82 3.23 14.59
N ALA A 97 9.36 2.46 13.61
CA ALA A 97 10.22 1.76 12.65
C ALA A 97 9.53 1.57 11.31
N PHE A 98 10.31 1.51 10.23
CA PHE A 98 9.83 1.23 8.88
C PHE A 98 10.60 0.06 8.28
N ARG A 99 10.00 -0.65 7.33
CA ARG A 99 10.73 -1.65 6.56
C ARG A 99 11.42 -0.97 5.38
N ILE A 100 12.72 -1.24 5.25
CA ILE A 100 13.45 -0.86 4.05
C ILE A 100 12.81 -1.59 2.87
N SER A 101 12.26 -0.84 1.92
CA SER A 101 11.51 -1.41 0.81
C SER A 101 12.19 -1.14 -0.52
N LEU A 102 12.48 0.12 -0.86
CA LEU A 102 13.12 0.46 -2.13
C LEU A 102 14.61 0.12 -2.11
N VAL A 103 15.12 -0.43 -3.22
CA VAL A 103 16.55 -0.73 -3.41
C VAL A 103 17.18 0.25 -4.39
N THR A 104 18.45 0.57 -4.16
CA THR A 104 19.23 1.48 -5.03
C THR A 104 19.77 0.77 -6.27
N SER A 105 19.70 -0.55 -6.33
CA SER A 105 20.06 -1.35 -7.51
C SER A 105 19.01 -2.43 -7.78
N PRO A 106 18.62 -2.65 -9.05
CA PRO A 106 17.58 -3.62 -9.38
C PRO A 106 18.00 -5.04 -9.05
N HIS A 107 17.04 -5.83 -8.57
CA HIS A 107 17.17 -7.27 -8.46
C HIS A 107 17.27 -7.92 -9.85
N PRO A 108 17.98 -9.05 -9.96
CA PRO A 108 17.86 -9.92 -11.13
C PRO A 108 16.44 -10.49 -11.24
N ASN A 109 16.06 -10.88 -12.45
CA ASN A 109 14.83 -11.63 -12.69
C ASN A 109 15.05 -13.10 -12.32
N ASP A 110 15.00 -13.38 -11.03
CA ASP A 110 15.19 -14.71 -10.46
C ASP A 110 14.04 -15.13 -9.53
N TRP A 111 14.11 -16.35 -9.03
CA TRP A 111 13.11 -16.92 -8.13
C TRP A 111 12.98 -16.14 -6.81
N ILE A 112 14.02 -15.44 -6.36
CA ILE A 112 13.97 -14.65 -5.12
C ILE A 112 13.11 -13.41 -5.35
N THR A 113 13.30 -12.71 -6.47
CA THR A 113 12.46 -11.56 -6.84
C THR A 113 11.00 -11.96 -6.98
N ASP A 114 10.75 -13.13 -7.57
CA ASP A 114 9.40 -13.68 -7.68
C ASP A 114 8.80 -14.02 -6.30
N MET A 115 9.60 -14.59 -5.39
CA MET A 115 9.15 -14.85 -4.02
C MET A 115 8.93 -13.58 -3.18
N ILE A 116 9.72 -12.52 -3.40
CA ILE A 116 9.49 -11.21 -2.77
C ILE A 116 8.10 -10.69 -3.13
N PHE A 117 7.70 -10.79 -4.41
CA PHE A 117 6.35 -10.42 -4.83
C PHE A 117 5.29 -11.34 -4.22
N ARG A 118 5.41 -12.66 -4.39
CA ARG A 118 4.42 -13.65 -3.91
C ARG A 118 4.15 -13.61 -2.41
N THR A 119 5.13 -13.16 -1.63
CA THR A 119 5.02 -13.01 -0.17
C THR A 119 4.73 -11.58 0.28
N CYS A 120 4.59 -10.64 -0.67
CA CYS A 120 4.37 -9.23 -0.36
C CYS A 120 2.99 -9.00 0.25
N LYS A 121 2.97 -8.69 1.55
CA LYS A 121 1.73 -8.39 2.26
C LYS A 121 1.02 -7.14 1.72
N ASN A 122 1.74 -6.16 1.20
CA ASN A 122 1.11 -4.97 0.59
C ASN A 122 0.25 -5.35 -0.63
N ALA A 123 0.73 -6.27 -1.46
CA ALA A 123 0.04 -6.70 -2.68
C ALA A 123 -1.06 -7.73 -2.40
N HIS A 124 -0.85 -8.64 -1.45
CA HIS A 124 -1.71 -9.84 -1.30
C HIS A 124 -2.55 -9.89 -0.03
N VAL A 125 -2.13 -9.23 1.06
CA VAL A 125 -2.80 -9.32 2.37
C VAL A 125 -3.52 -8.03 2.71
N PHE A 126 -2.82 -6.91 2.63
CA PHE A 126 -3.38 -5.58 2.89
C PHE A 126 -4.14 -5.05 1.68
N GLN A 127 -3.87 -5.59 0.49
CA GLN A 127 -4.51 -5.21 -0.77
C GLN A 127 -4.49 -3.68 -0.95
N CYS A 128 -3.31 -3.08 -0.76
CA CYS A 128 -3.08 -1.65 -0.84
C CYS A 128 -3.10 -1.16 -2.30
N HIS A 129 -4.18 -1.46 -3.02
CA HIS A 129 -4.34 -1.07 -4.40
C HIS A 129 -4.37 0.46 -4.50
N MET A 130 -3.56 0.99 -5.40
CA MET A 130 -3.42 2.43 -5.57
C MET A 130 -4.10 2.87 -6.86
N VAL A 131 -4.95 3.89 -6.77
CA VAL A 131 -5.45 4.61 -7.94
C VAL A 131 -4.58 5.84 -8.15
N HIS A 132 -3.98 5.96 -9.33
CA HIS A 132 -3.15 7.09 -9.71
C HIS A 132 -3.29 7.38 -11.21
N GLU A 133 -3.55 8.63 -11.56
CA GLU A 133 -3.74 9.09 -12.95
C GLU A 133 -4.67 8.21 -13.80
N GLY A 134 -5.81 7.82 -13.23
CA GLY A 134 -6.82 7.02 -13.93
C GLY A 134 -6.44 5.55 -14.16
N LYS A 135 -5.44 5.04 -13.42
CA LYS A 135 -5.00 3.63 -13.46
C LYS A 135 -5.02 3.00 -12.08
N LEU A 136 -5.13 1.68 -12.03
CA LEU A 136 -5.05 0.89 -10.80
C LEU A 136 -3.74 0.12 -10.74
N TYR A 137 -3.09 0.12 -9.58
CA TYR A 137 -1.86 -0.60 -9.30
C TYR A 137 -2.08 -1.55 -8.11
N LYS A 138 -1.36 -2.68 -8.08
CA LYS A 138 -1.47 -3.63 -6.96
C LYS A 138 -0.88 -3.11 -5.64
N CYS A 139 0.01 -2.12 -5.73
CA CYS A 139 0.59 -1.43 -4.58
C CYS A 139 0.94 0.01 -4.95
N ALA A 140 1.40 0.80 -3.97
CA ALA A 140 1.73 2.21 -4.17
C ALA A 140 3.12 2.47 -4.80
N VAL A 141 3.99 1.47 -4.91
CA VAL A 141 5.36 1.66 -5.41
C VAL A 141 5.41 2.04 -6.89
N PRO A 142 4.75 1.32 -7.83
CA PRO A 142 4.88 1.56 -9.26
C PRO A 142 4.73 3.02 -9.71
N PRO A 143 3.68 3.78 -9.32
CA PRO A 143 3.48 5.14 -9.84
C PRO A 143 4.54 6.15 -9.40
N PHE A 144 5.15 5.97 -8.22
CA PHE A 144 6.17 6.90 -7.68
C PHE A 144 7.60 6.44 -7.91
N LEU A 145 7.79 5.21 -8.36
CA LEU A 145 9.12 4.65 -8.65
C LEU A 145 9.92 5.45 -9.70
N PRO A 146 9.33 6.01 -10.78
CA PRO A 146 10.09 6.77 -11.78
C PRO A 146 10.88 7.95 -11.19
N GLU A 147 10.28 8.72 -10.28
CA GLU A 147 10.96 9.86 -9.63
C GLU A 147 12.18 9.39 -8.82
N TYR A 148 12.03 8.28 -8.10
CA TYR A 148 13.12 7.70 -7.32
C TYR A 148 14.26 7.16 -8.21
N LEU A 149 13.92 6.46 -9.31
CA LEU A 149 14.91 5.90 -10.23
C LEU A 149 15.67 6.98 -10.99
N LEU A 150 15.02 8.08 -11.35
CA LEU A 150 15.67 9.23 -11.98
C LEU A 150 16.78 9.80 -11.11
N LYS A 151 16.57 9.90 -9.79
CA LYS A 151 17.59 10.34 -8.81
C LYS A 151 18.77 9.36 -8.69
N LEU A 152 18.60 8.11 -9.10
CA LEU A 152 19.66 7.09 -9.17
C LEU A 152 20.35 7.05 -10.54
N GLY A 153 19.94 7.88 -11.50
CA GLY A 153 20.39 7.79 -12.90
C GLY A 153 19.88 6.55 -13.64
N ILE A 154 18.88 5.86 -13.09
CA ILE A 154 18.28 4.66 -13.69
C ILE A 154 17.08 5.10 -14.55
N ASN A 155 17.13 4.81 -15.84
CA ASN A 155 16.08 5.14 -16.80
C ASN A 155 15.42 3.88 -17.38
N GLY A 156 14.23 4.05 -17.97
CA GLY A 156 13.58 3.00 -18.78
C GLY A 156 12.57 2.11 -18.05
N TYR A 157 12.30 2.36 -16.77
CA TYR A 157 11.14 1.77 -16.10
C TYR A 157 9.86 2.52 -16.53
N ASP A 158 8.86 1.79 -17.01
CA ASP A 158 7.55 2.32 -17.37
C ASP A 158 6.50 1.82 -16.37
N PRO A 159 5.90 2.71 -15.54
CA PRO A 159 4.89 2.30 -14.55
C PRO A 159 3.65 1.67 -15.20
N ASN A 160 3.37 1.95 -16.47
CA ASN A 160 2.19 1.42 -17.16
C ASN A 160 2.21 -0.11 -17.30
N ARG A 161 3.39 -0.74 -17.24
CA ARG A 161 3.53 -2.19 -17.28
C ARG A 161 2.95 -2.89 -16.05
N ASP A 162 2.91 -2.18 -14.93
CA ASP A 162 2.36 -2.65 -13.65
C ASP A 162 0.94 -2.12 -13.38
N ALA A 163 0.36 -1.42 -14.35
CA ALA A 163 -0.91 -0.74 -14.23
C ALA A 163 -2.05 -1.50 -14.91
N PHE A 164 -3.25 -1.36 -14.35
CA PHE A 164 -4.49 -1.69 -15.02
C PHE A 164 -5.18 -0.41 -15.49
N ASN A 165 -5.40 -0.30 -16.81
CA ASN A 165 -6.12 0.82 -17.40
C ASN A 165 -7.62 0.51 -17.49
N PHE A 166 -8.43 1.23 -16.71
CA PHE A 166 -9.89 1.06 -16.71
C PHE A 166 -10.53 1.37 -18.07
N ARG A 167 -9.94 2.27 -18.86
CA ARG A 167 -10.54 2.80 -20.10
C ARG A 167 -10.44 1.82 -21.27
N GLU A 168 -9.54 0.85 -21.19
CA GLU A 168 -9.28 -0.13 -22.27
C GLU A 168 -10.03 -1.45 -22.07
N ALA A 169 -10.65 -1.66 -20.91
CA ALA A 169 -11.30 -2.92 -20.57
C ALA A 169 -12.71 -3.03 -21.19
N LYS A 170 -12.88 -3.95 -22.16
CA LYS A 170 -14.20 -4.30 -22.73
C LYS A 170 -15.08 -5.03 -21.72
N ASP A 171 -14.51 -6.00 -21.02
CA ASP A 171 -15.11 -6.68 -19.85
C ASP A 171 -14.33 -6.26 -18.61
N LEU A 172 -14.84 -5.26 -17.92
CA LEU A 172 -14.16 -4.68 -16.76
C LEU A 172 -14.00 -5.70 -15.62
N LEU A 173 -15.00 -6.55 -15.37
CA LEU A 173 -14.96 -7.48 -14.25
C LEU A 173 -13.90 -8.55 -14.47
N GLU A 174 -13.92 -9.21 -15.64
CA GLU A 174 -12.99 -10.31 -15.90
C GLU A 174 -11.55 -9.79 -16.10
N ALA A 175 -11.39 -8.63 -16.74
CA ALA A 175 -10.08 -8.01 -16.90
C ALA A 175 -9.48 -7.59 -15.54
N LEU A 176 -10.28 -6.99 -14.67
CA LEU A 176 -9.86 -6.59 -13.33
C LEU A 176 -9.53 -7.81 -12.45
N LYS A 177 -10.38 -8.85 -12.50
CA LYS A 177 -10.14 -10.11 -11.79
C LYS A 177 -8.82 -10.75 -12.24
N ARG A 178 -8.57 -10.83 -13.55
CA ARG A 178 -7.32 -11.35 -14.10
C ARG A 178 -6.12 -10.53 -13.63
N PHE A 179 -6.23 -9.21 -13.64
CA PHE A 179 -5.17 -8.33 -13.16
C PHE A 179 -4.86 -8.58 -11.67
N LEU A 180 -5.87 -8.44 -10.80
CA LEU A 180 -5.71 -8.54 -9.34
C LEU A 180 -5.24 -9.93 -8.90
N LEU A 181 -5.78 -11.00 -9.50
CA LEU A 181 -5.43 -12.38 -9.16
C LEU A 181 -4.19 -12.90 -9.89
N SER A 182 -3.62 -12.14 -10.83
CA SER A 182 -2.44 -12.59 -11.56
C SER A 182 -1.26 -12.85 -10.60
N PRO A 183 -0.63 -14.03 -10.67
CA PRO A 183 0.55 -14.36 -9.90
C PRO A 183 1.85 -13.87 -10.57
N ALA A 184 1.75 -13.14 -11.68
CA ALA A 184 2.91 -12.60 -12.38
C ALA A 184 3.55 -11.48 -11.55
N THR A 185 4.86 -11.59 -11.34
CA THR A 185 5.67 -10.59 -10.65
C THR A 185 5.72 -9.30 -11.46
N MET A 186 5.47 -8.18 -10.78
CA MET A 186 5.49 -6.83 -11.36
C MET A 186 6.92 -6.35 -11.63
N ASP A 187 7.12 -5.52 -12.64
CA ASP A 187 8.44 -4.96 -13.02
C ASP A 187 9.02 -4.12 -11.87
N SER A 188 8.18 -3.35 -11.18
CA SER A 188 8.54 -2.58 -9.98
C SER A 188 9.07 -3.44 -8.83
N CYS A 189 8.73 -4.73 -8.76
CA CYS A 189 9.23 -5.61 -7.70
C CYS A 189 10.74 -5.84 -7.80
N ARG A 190 11.36 -5.59 -8.97
CA ARG A 190 12.82 -5.57 -9.10
C ARG A 190 13.48 -4.46 -8.29
N PHE A 191 12.73 -3.43 -7.92
CA PHE A 191 13.23 -2.28 -7.17
C PHE A 191 12.69 -2.24 -5.73
N CYS A 192 12.13 -3.34 -5.25
CA CYS A 192 11.49 -3.40 -3.94
C CYS A 192 11.79 -4.72 -3.21
N LEU A 193 11.93 -4.68 -1.89
CA LEU A 193 12.04 -5.83 -0.98
C LEU A 193 10.67 -6.23 -0.42
N GLY A 194 9.60 -5.57 -0.83
CA GLY A 194 8.24 -5.85 -0.37
C GLY A 194 8.14 -5.86 1.15
N TYR A 195 7.56 -6.93 1.70
CA TYR A 195 7.39 -7.08 3.15
C TYR A 195 8.62 -7.70 3.85
N VAL A 196 9.59 -8.21 3.09
CA VAL A 196 10.71 -9.00 3.61
C VAL A 196 12.00 -8.20 3.78
N GLY A 197 11.98 -6.88 3.53
CA GLY A 197 13.09 -6.00 3.86
C GLY A 197 13.23 -5.75 5.36
N LYS A 198 14.47 -5.58 5.83
CA LYS A 198 14.79 -5.38 7.25
C LYS A 198 14.06 -4.18 7.85
N PRO A 199 13.58 -4.27 9.10
CA PRO A 199 13.10 -3.10 9.82
C PRO A 199 14.27 -2.15 10.13
N GLN A 200 14.01 -0.86 10.06
CA GLN A 200 14.92 0.21 10.45
C GLN A 200 14.16 1.18 11.38
N PRO A 201 14.77 1.67 12.46
CA PRO A 201 14.17 2.73 13.26
C PRO A 201 13.78 3.94 12.41
N HIS A 202 12.63 4.53 12.73
CA HIS A 202 12.21 5.78 12.11
C HIS A 202 13.24 6.86 12.42
N HIS A 203 13.64 7.58 11.39
CA HIS A 203 14.42 8.80 11.47
C HIS A 203 14.02 9.66 10.27
N GLN A 204 14.11 10.98 10.44
CA GLN A 204 13.91 11.90 9.33
C GLN A 204 15.13 11.83 8.41
N LEU A 205 14.89 11.70 7.10
CA LEU A 205 15.96 11.71 6.13
C LEU A 205 16.53 13.12 5.98
N GLU A 206 17.86 13.20 5.92
CA GLU A 206 18.61 14.40 5.54
C GLU A 206 18.22 14.82 4.10
N PRO A 207 18.03 16.12 3.81
CA PRO A 207 17.72 16.58 2.45
C PRO A 207 18.70 16.06 1.38
N LYS A 208 19.97 15.91 1.74
CA LYS A 208 21.00 15.35 0.87
C LYS A 208 20.72 13.89 0.48
N LEU A 209 20.29 13.06 1.43
CA LEU A 209 19.95 11.65 1.17
C LEU A 209 18.67 11.50 0.34
N ILE A 210 17.76 12.48 0.43
CA ILE A 210 16.56 12.53 -0.42
C ILE A 210 16.93 12.90 -1.87
N ALA A 211 17.85 13.85 -2.04
CA ALA A 211 18.31 14.31 -3.35
C ALA A 211 19.22 13.26 -4.03
N GLU A 212 20.08 12.61 -3.26
CA GLU A 212 21.09 11.65 -3.73
C GLU A 212 20.93 10.30 -3.01
N PRO A 213 19.86 9.52 -3.31
CA PRO A 213 19.59 8.25 -2.63
C PRO A 213 20.72 7.21 -2.82
N ALA A 214 21.57 7.37 -3.84
CA ALA A 214 22.75 6.53 -4.05
C ALA A 214 23.77 6.59 -2.90
N LEU A 215 23.78 7.68 -2.10
CA LEU A 215 24.65 7.80 -0.93
C LEU A 215 24.32 6.80 0.18
N GLN A 216 23.08 6.30 0.21
CA GLN A 216 22.65 5.26 1.12
C GLN A 216 22.33 3.99 0.32
N GLN A 217 23.37 3.19 0.06
CA GLN A 217 23.20 1.97 -0.73
C GLN A 217 22.25 0.99 -0.05
N VAL A 218 21.19 0.61 -0.75
CA VAL A 218 20.22 -0.40 -0.31
C VAL A 218 20.21 -1.51 -1.35
N THR A 219 20.58 -2.73 -0.93
CA THR A 219 20.66 -3.88 -1.82
C THR A 219 19.89 -5.06 -1.27
N ARG A 220 19.58 -6.03 -2.13
CA ARG A 220 18.98 -7.29 -1.69
C ARG A 220 19.84 -8.00 -0.64
N SER A 221 21.13 -8.15 -0.89
CA SER A 221 22.04 -8.86 0.03
C SER A 221 22.19 -8.14 1.37
N GLY A 222 22.24 -6.80 1.36
CA GLY A 222 22.39 -6.02 2.59
C GLY A 222 21.11 -5.93 3.42
N ASN A 223 19.95 -5.87 2.77
CA ASN A 223 18.71 -5.39 3.38
C ASN A 223 17.56 -6.39 3.37
N LEU A 224 17.69 -7.57 2.75
CA LEU A 224 16.74 -8.67 2.91
C LEU A 224 16.82 -9.24 4.33
N ASP A 225 15.68 -9.35 4.99
CA ASP A 225 15.56 -10.09 6.25
C ASP A 225 15.39 -11.58 5.93
N HIS A 226 16.48 -12.34 5.97
CA HIS A 226 16.49 -13.75 5.61
C HIS A 226 15.53 -14.59 6.45
N TYR A 227 15.39 -14.30 7.75
CA TYR A 227 14.50 -15.02 8.62
C TYR A 227 13.04 -14.79 8.22
N VAL A 228 12.65 -13.53 8.02
CA VAL A 228 11.30 -13.18 7.56
C VAL A 228 11.06 -13.75 6.17
N PHE A 229 12.01 -13.63 5.25
CA PHE A 229 11.88 -14.17 3.89
C PHE A 229 11.62 -15.68 3.88
N ILE A 230 12.45 -16.46 4.58
CA ILE A 230 12.29 -17.92 4.67
C ILE A 230 10.94 -18.28 5.28
N ARG A 231 10.55 -17.60 6.37
CA ARG A 231 9.25 -17.82 7.02
C ARG A 231 8.07 -17.56 6.08
N GLU A 232 8.06 -16.41 5.39
CA GLU A 232 6.96 -16.09 4.49
C GLU A 232 6.95 -17.01 3.25
N CYS A 233 8.11 -17.46 2.77
CA CYS A 233 8.20 -18.48 1.73
C CYS A 233 7.58 -19.81 2.19
N ALA A 234 7.92 -20.27 3.39
CA ALA A 234 7.35 -21.50 3.96
C ALA A 234 5.82 -21.39 4.10
N HIS A 235 5.32 -20.25 4.60
CA HIS A 235 3.89 -19.98 4.69
C HIS A 235 3.21 -20.00 3.33
N TYR A 236 3.82 -19.37 2.31
CA TYR A 236 3.31 -19.37 0.95
C TYR A 236 3.16 -20.80 0.42
N TYR A 237 4.23 -21.60 0.44
CA TYR A 237 4.18 -22.98 -0.07
C TYR A 237 3.21 -23.87 0.70
N TRP A 238 3.14 -23.71 2.03
CA TRP A 238 2.16 -24.42 2.85
C TRP A 238 0.72 -24.08 2.46
N SER A 239 0.42 -22.79 2.24
CA SER A 239 -0.90 -22.34 1.80
C SER A 239 -1.29 -22.91 0.42
N GLN A 240 -0.34 -22.96 -0.52
CA GLN A 240 -0.56 -23.54 -1.85
C GLN A 240 -0.81 -25.05 -1.78
N ALA A 241 -0.06 -25.78 -0.95
CA ALA A 241 -0.26 -27.21 -0.74
C ALA A 241 -1.65 -27.51 -0.17
N LEU A 242 -2.10 -26.74 0.83
CA LEU A 242 -3.43 -26.86 1.40
C LEU A 242 -4.54 -26.55 0.39
N ALA A 243 -4.40 -25.50 -0.41
CA ALA A 243 -5.36 -25.15 -1.45
C ALA A 243 -5.45 -26.26 -2.52
N GLY A 244 -4.30 -26.78 -2.97
CA GLY A 244 -4.23 -27.91 -3.90
C GLY A 244 -4.86 -29.19 -3.34
N TRP A 245 -4.68 -29.47 -2.04
CA TRP A 245 -5.31 -30.62 -1.39
C TRP A 245 -6.83 -30.48 -1.28
N LYS A 246 -7.34 -29.30 -0.90
CA LYS A 246 -8.78 -29.01 -0.85
C LYS A 246 -9.41 -29.11 -2.25
N GLY A 247 -8.75 -28.57 -3.28
CA GLY A 247 -9.23 -28.65 -4.67
C GLY A 247 -9.21 -30.07 -5.26
N ARG A 248 -8.33 -30.96 -4.77
CA ARG A 248 -8.35 -32.38 -5.13
C ARG A 248 -9.50 -33.14 -4.47
N ARG A 249 -9.83 -32.82 -3.21
CA ARG A 249 -10.96 -33.42 -2.49
C ARG A 249 -12.32 -33.04 -3.09
N SER A 250 -12.53 -31.76 -3.45
CA SER A 250 -13.79 -31.33 -4.07
C SER A 250 -14.03 -32.00 -5.44
N ARG A 251 -12.97 -32.20 -6.23
CA ARG A 251 -13.05 -32.93 -7.51
C ARG A 251 -13.24 -34.44 -7.35
N GLN A 252 -12.86 -35.03 -6.21
CA GLN A 252 -13.13 -36.44 -5.92
C GLN A 252 -14.58 -36.66 -5.48
N SER A 253 -15.18 -35.73 -4.71
CA SER A 253 -16.61 -35.79 -4.34
C SER A 253 -17.55 -35.53 -5.53
N GLU A 254 -17.15 -34.70 -6.49
CA GLU A 254 -17.93 -34.46 -7.73
C GLU A 254 -17.85 -35.61 -8.74
N ARG A 255 -16.87 -36.52 -8.62
CA ARG A 255 -16.74 -37.71 -9.47
C ARG A 255 -17.39 -38.97 -8.88
N SER A 256 -17.96 -38.85 -7.68
CA SER A 256 -18.64 -39.94 -6.95
C SER A 256 -20.16 -39.71 -6.81
N LEU A 257 -20.70 -38.76 -7.59
CA LEU A 257 -22.12 -38.53 -7.87
C LEU A 257 -22.35 -38.73 -9.37
#